data_AF-A0A2P6RQK1-F1
#
_entry.id   AF-A0A2P6RQK1-F1
#
_cell.length_a   1.000
_cell.length_b   1.000
_cell.length_c   1.000
_cell.angle_alpha   90.00
_cell.angle_beta   90.00
_cell.angle_gamma   90.00
#
_symmetry.space_group_name_H-M   'P 1'
#
loop_
_entity.id
_entity.type
_entity.pdbx_description
1 polymer ?
#
loop_
_entity_poly.entity_id
_entity_poly.type
_entity_poly.pdbx_seq_one_letter_code
_entity_poly.pdbx_strand_id
1 'polypeptide(L)'
;MYSCKEIRAKGANRYFTLCATAFLAIGGGGHFALYLNSDLLSGSTSVSETYGNPCLANSLDFDVKEVEGLWGFVYATKYEAPGICRW
;
A
#
# COMPACT_ATOMS: atom_id res chain seq x y z
N MET A 1 16.45 -16.65 7.63
CA MET A 1 16.71 -15.23 7.26
C MET A 1 15.58 -14.81 6.35
N TYR A 2 14.59 -14.06 6.84
CA TYR A 2 13.51 -13.57 5.99
C TYR A 2 14.09 -12.43 5.14
N SER A 3 14.12 -12.62 3.83
CA SER A 3 14.58 -11.59 2.88
C SER A 3 13.40 -10.68 2.57
N CYS A 4 13.52 -9.39 2.89
CA CYS A 4 12.56 -8.38 2.46
C CYS A 4 12.92 -7.95 1.04
N LYS A 5 12.02 -8.16 0.08
CA LYS A 5 12.24 -7.82 -1.33
C LYS A 5 11.65 -6.45 -1.64
N GLU A 6 12.50 -5.52 -2.04
CA GLU A 6 12.06 -4.23 -2.58
C GLU A 6 11.54 -4.40 -4.02
N ILE A 7 10.40 -3.77 -4.34
CA ILE A 7 9.82 -3.78 -5.69
C ILE A 7 9.58 -2.34 -6.14
N ARG A 8 10.21 -1.97 -7.26
CA ARG A 8 10.14 -0.62 -7.84
C ARG A 8 9.18 -0.60 -9.03
N ALA A 9 8.62 0.58 -9.30
CA ALA A 9 7.79 0.78 -10.49
C ALA A 9 8.60 0.51 -11.76
N LYS A 10 7.99 -0.19 -12.73
CA LYS A 10 8.65 -0.58 -13.98
C LYS A 10 8.50 0.44 -15.12
N GLY A 11 7.71 1.50 -14.90
CA GLY A 11 7.45 2.53 -15.92
C GLY A 11 6.47 2.11 -17.02
N ALA A 12 5.84 0.93 -16.90
CA ALA A 12 4.81 0.49 -17.85
C ALA A 12 3.53 1.34 -17.79
N ASN A 13 3.20 1.87 -16.61
CA ASN A 13 2.06 2.76 -16.39
C ASN A 13 2.32 3.67 -15.16
N ARG A 14 1.32 4.49 -14.79
CA ARG A 14 1.35 5.41 -13.64
C ARG A 14 0.23 5.15 -12.62
N TYR A 15 -0.26 3.92 -12.55
CA TYR A 15 -1.38 3.53 -11.67
C TYR A 15 -0.87 3.18 -10.26
N PHE A 16 -0.28 4.16 -9.58
CA PHE A 16 0.42 3.92 -8.31
C PHE A 16 -0.51 3.71 -7.13
N THR A 17 -1.50 4.58 -6.95
CA THR A 17 -2.43 4.54 -5.80
C THR A 17 -3.83 4.91 -6.26
N LEU A 18 -4.83 4.18 -5.77
CA LEU A 18 -6.24 4.49 -5.93
C LEU A 18 -6.91 4.33 -4.56
N CYS A 19 -7.60 5.35 -4.11
CA CYS A 19 -8.29 5.35 -2.83
C CYS A 19 -9.72 5.82 -3.02
N ALA A 20 -10.66 5.08 -2.46
CA ALA A 20 -12.08 5.40 -2.42
C ALA A 20 -12.64 5.05 -1.04
N THR A 21 -13.84 5.53 -0.71
CA THR A 21 -14.47 5.20 0.58
C THR A 21 -14.62 3.69 0.80
N ALA A 22 -14.71 2.92 -0.28
CA ALA A 22 -14.86 1.47 -0.23
C ALA A 22 -13.53 0.71 -0.11
N PHE A 23 -12.38 1.32 -0.45
CA PHE A 23 -11.10 0.60 -0.50
C PHE A 23 -9.86 1.49 -0.64
N LEU A 24 -8.71 0.92 -0.30
CA LEU A 24 -7.39 1.44 -0.62
C LEU A 24 -6.65 0.44 -1.50
N ALA A 25 -6.15 0.89 -2.65
CA ALA A 25 -5.43 0.06 -3.60
C ALA A 25 -4.11 0.69 -4.05
N ILE A 26 -3.10 -0.15 -4.25
CA ILE A 26 -1.75 0.22 -4.68
C ILE A 26 -1.33 -0.66 -5.86
N GLY A 27 -0.80 -0.04 -6.90
CA GLY A 27 -0.21 -0.69 -8.08
C GLY A 27 -1.21 -1.40 -8.97
N GLY A 28 -1.68 -0.75 -10.04
CA GLY A 28 -2.64 -1.32 -10.99
C GLY A 28 -2.04 -1.90 -12.29
N GLY A 29 -2.89 -1.97 -13.31
CA GLY A 29 -2.57 -2.53 -14.64
C GLY A 29 -2.96 -4.00 -14.74
N GLY A 30 -4.26 -4.28 -14.63
CA GLY A 30 -4.81 -5.63 -14.50
C GLY A 30 -5.40 -5.85 -13.11
N HIS A 31 -4.59 -6.33 -12.17
CA HIS A 31 -4.94 -6.41 -10.76
C HIS A 31 -4.17 -5.40 -9.93
N PHE A 32 -4.58 -5.26 -8.66
CA PHE A 32 -3.86 -4.45 -7.68
C PHE A 32 -2.76 -5.26 -7.01
N ALA A 33 -1.57 -4.65 -6.87
CA ALA A 33 -0.46 -5.23 -6.12
C ALA A 33 -0.84 -5.44 -4.65
N LEU A 34 -1.55 -4.46 -4.09
CA LEU A 34 -2.16 -4.51 -2.77
C LEU A 34 -3.52 -3.85 -2.83
N TYR A 35 -4.52 -4.49 -2.26
CA TYR A 35 -5.87 -3.98 -2.10
C TYR A 35 -6.31 -4.24 -0.67
N LEU A 36 -6.92 -3.25 -0.04
CA LEU A 36 -7.49 -3.33 1.30
C LEU A 36 -8.94 -2.84 1.24
N ASN A 37 -9.83 -3.56 1.89
CA ASN A 37 -11.22 -3.15 2.05
C ASN A 37 -11.33 -1.92 2.97
N SER A 38 -12.48 -1.24 2.91
CA SER A 38 -12.76 -0.03 3.70
C SER A 38 -12.61 -0.19 5.21
N ASP A 39 -12.80 -1.39 5.72
CA ASP A 39 -12.67 -1.71 7.15
C ASP A 39 -11.22 -2.01 7.57
N LEU A 40 -10.30 -2.12 6.61
CA LEU A 40 -8.91 -2.51 6.80
C LEU A 40 -8.74 -3.87 7.50
N LEU A 41 -9.75 -4.72 7.49
CA LEU A 41 -9.73 -6.05 8.13
C LEU A 41 -9.37 -7.16 7.14
N SER A 42 -9.54 -6.90 5.86
CA SER A 42 -9.26 -7.86 4.80
C SER A 42 -8.72 -7.18 3.56
N GLY A 43 -7.96 -7.94 2.78
CA GLY A 43 -7.34 -7.44 1.57
C GLY A 43 -7.06 -8.54 0.57
N SER A 44 -6.59 -8.11 -0.59
CA SER A 44 -6.12 -9.01 -1.63
C SER A 44 -4.85 -8.48 -2.29
N THR A 45 -4.10 -9.38 -2.90
CA THR A 45 -2.83 -9.08 -3.58
C THR A 45 -2.69 -9.96 -4.80
N SER A 46 -2.22 -9.37 -5.90
CA SER A 46 -1.99 -10.09 -7.14
C SER A 46 -0.86 -9.42 -7.92
N VAL A 47 -0.60 -9.95 -9.11
CA VAL A 47 0.36 -9.36 -10.04
C VAL A 47 -0.15 -8.00 -10.53
N SER A 48 0.75 -7.02 -10.60
CA SER A 48 0.46 -5.72 -11.21
C SER A 48 1.48 -5.43 -12.31
N GLU A 49 1.05 -4.80 -13.40
CA GLU A 49 1.99 -4.28 -14.41
C GLU A 49 2.81 -3.11 -13.86
N THR A 50 2.24 -2.32 -12.95
CA THR A 50 2.89 -1.13 -12.36
C THR A 50 4.25 -1.49 -11.76
N TYR A 51 4.28 -2.56 -10.96
CA TYR A 51 5.47 -2.99 -10.23
C TYR A 51 6.07 -4.29 -10.78
N GLY A 52 5.31 -5.06 -11.55
CA GLY A 52 5.68 -6.43 -11.96
C GLY A 52 5.96 -7.33 -10.75
N ASN A 53 5.20 -7.14 -9.67
CA ASN A 53 5.29 -7.92 -8.45
C ASN A 53 4.58 -9.27 -8.59
N PRO A 54 5.02 -10.32 -7.87
CA PRO A 54 4.19 -11.50 -7.60
C PRO A 54 3.16 -11.18 -6.51
N CYS A 55 2.29 -12.15 -6.19
CA CYS A 55 1.49 -12.14 -4.96
C CYS A 55 2.38 -11.82 -3.74
N LEU A 56 1.99 -10.82 -2.95
CA LEU A 56 2.81 -10.30 -1.83
C LEU A 56 2.56 -11.07 -0.52
N ALA A 57 1.43 -11.78 -0.43
CA ALA A 57 1.05 -12.61 0.69
C ALA A 57 1.16 -14.10 0.31
N ASN A 58 0.92 -14.99 1.28
CA ASN A 58 0.89 -16.43 1.05
C ASN A 58 -0.29 -16.87 0.15
N SER A 59 -1.34 -16.05 0.10
CA SER A 59 -2.56 -16.28 -0.68
C SER A 59 -3.02 -14.97 -1.33
N LEU A 60 -3.86 -15.08 -2.37
CA LEU A 60 -4.42 -13.91 -3.06
C LEU A 60 -5.28 -13.07 -2.14
N ASP A 61 -6.03 -13.70 -1.23
CA ASP A 61 -6.85 -13.03 -0.22
C ASP A 61 -6.22 -13.26 1.17
N PHE A 62 -6.28 -12.25 2.03
CA PHE A 62 -5.72 -12.32 3.38
C PHE A 62 -6.52 -11.47 4.37
N ASP A 63 -6.52 -11.93 5.63
CA ASP A 63 -7.00 -11.14 6.76
C ASP A 63 -5.87 -10.28 7.32
N VAL A 64 -6.24 -9.07 7.72
CA VAL A 64 -5.32 -8.08 8.24
C VAL A 64 -5.34 -8.14 9.75
N LYS A 65 -4.19 -8.47 10.34
CA LYS A 65 -4.05 -8.46 11.79
C LYS A 65 -3.90 -7.04 12.35
N GLU A 66 -3.09 -6.23 11.68
CA GLU A 66 -2.75 -4.88 12.09
C GLU A 66 -2.29 -4.09 10.87
N VAL A 67 -2.66 -2.81 10.81
CA VAL A 67 -2.21 -1.86 9.79
C VAL A 67 -1.44 -0.75 10.48
N GLU A 68 -0.12 -0.83 10.45
CA GLU A 68 0.76 0.28 10.85
C GLU A 68 0.92 1.22 9.65
N GLY A 69 -0.14 2.00 9.39
CA GLY A 69 -0.41 2.54 8.06
C GLY A 69 -0.46 4.05 7.93
N LEU A 70 0.45 4.80 8.55
CA LEU A 70 0.93 6.08 7.98
C LEU A 70 2.13 6.64 8.77
N TRP A 71 3.34 6.25 8.38
CA TRP A 71 4.55 6.90 8.90
C TRP A 71 4.83 8.16 8.08
N GLY A 72 4.46 9.32 8.62
CA GLY A 72 4.78 10.62 8.04
C GLY A 72 6.18 11.07 8.45
N PHE A 73 6.92 11.65 7.50
CA PHE A 73 8.13 12.41 7.85
C PHE A 73 7.73 13.85 8.18
N VAL A 74 8.12 14.33 9.36
CA VAL A 74 7.97 15.74 9.71
C VAL A 74 9.09 16.51 9.03
N TYR A 75 8.78 17.20 7.94
CA TYR A 75 9.65 18.28 7.46
C TYR A 75 9.43 19.47 8.40
N ALA A 76 10.49 19.89 9.11
CA ALA A 76 10.49 21.14 9.87
C ALA A 76 10.42 22.33 8.88
N THR A 77 9.24 22.59 8.34
CA THR A 77 8.92 23.87 7.71
C THR A 77 8.44 24.81 8.83
N LYS A 78 8.84 26.09 8.77
CA LYS A 78 8.63 27.10 9.84
C LYS A 78 7.16 27.38 10.24
N TYR A 79 6.20 26.63 9.71
CA TYR A 79 4.77 26.81 9.98
C TYR A 79 4.23 25.51 10.56
N GLU A 80 4.50 25.32 11.85
CA GLU A 80 3.86 24.30 12.65
C GLU A 80 2.35 24.59 12.76
N ALA A 81 1.53 23.74 12.16
CA ALA A 81 0.19 23.50 12.71
C ALA A 81 0.33 22.31 13.69
N PRO A 82 0.02 22.49 14.99
CA PRO A 82 0.17 21.42 15.97
C PRO A 82 -1.01 20.45 15.80
N GLY A 83 -0.74 19.26 15.28
CA GLY A 83 -1.83 18.35 14.93
C GLY A 83 -1.41 16.91 14.67
N ILE A 84 -0.78 16.29 15.66
CA ILE A 84 -0.78 14.83 15.90
C ILE A 84 0.05 13.97 14.94
N CYS A 85 1.24 13.61 15.43
CA CYS A 85 1.80 12.26 15.33
C CYS A 85 2.31 11.89 16.73
N ARG A 86 1.60 11.03 17.46
CA ARG A 86 2.11 10.38 18.67
C ARG A 86 1.67 8.92 18.67
N TRP A 87 2.64 8.08 18.32
CA TRP A 87 2.73 6.61 18.43
C TRP A 87 1.81 5.83 17.51
#